data_AF-A0A2G6KUP2-F1
#
_entry.id   AF-A0A2G6KUP2-F1
#
_cell.length_a   1.000
_cell.length_b   1.000
_cell.length_c   1.000
_cell.angle_alpha   90.00
_cell.angle_beta   90.00
_cell.angle_gamma   90.00
#
_symmetry.space_group_name_H-M   'P 1'
#
loop_
_entity.id
_entity.type
_entity.pdbx_description
1 polymer ?
#
loop_
_entity_poly.entity_id
_entity_poly.type
_entity_poly.pdbx_seq_one_letter_code
_entity_poly.pdbx_strand_id
1 'polypeptide(L)' 'MSKTYTLEELRKMKGETDIERIKNTTEKEIMEQSISDPDTPYLTDDELKEFTTPKERKKRDEHKKDRQ' A
#
# COMPACT_ATOMS: atom_id res chain seq x y z
N MET A 1 11.97 -18.26 24.86
CA MET A 1 10.83 -17.89 25.74
C MET A 1 10.22 -16.61 25.18
N SER A 2 8.99 -16.65 24.64
CA SER A 2 8.28 -15.45 24.19
C SER A 2 7.67 -14.73 25.40
N LYS A 3 7.92 -13.43 25.54
CA LYS A 3 7.23 -12.60 26.55
C LYS A 3 5.81 -12.30 26.07
N THR A 4 4.83 -12.49 26.95
CA THR A 4 3.43 -12.12 26.74
C THR A 4 3.14 -10.79 27.45
N TYR A 5 2.40 -9.91 26.81
CA TYR A 5 2.01 -8.60 27.35
C TYR A 5 0.49 -8.48 27.40
N THR A 6 -0.02 -7.78 28.41
CA THR A 6 -1.42 -7.37 28.51
C THR A 6 -1.69 -6.14 27.64
N LEU A 7 -2.96 -5.91 27.29
CA LEU A 7 -3.36 -4.72 26.51
C LEU A 7 -3.01 -3.41 27.22
N GLU A 8 -3.07 -3.37 28.55
CA GLU A 8 -2.71 -2.18 29.32
C GLU A 8 -1.21 -1.89 29.30
N GLU A 9 -0.37 -2.93 29.33
CA GLU A 9 1.08 -2.79 29.22
C GLU A 9 1.47 -2.27 27.84
N LEU A 10 0.85 -2.80 26.77
CA LEU A 10 1.08 -2.31 25.41
C LEU A 10 0.69 -0.83 25.24
N ARG A 11 -0.41 -0.38 25.87
CA ARG A 11 -0.83 1.03 25.82
C ARG A 11 0.13 1.97 26.57
N LYS A 12 0.83 1.46 27.59
CA LYS A 12 1.81 2.22 28.38
C LYS A 12 3.20 2.22 27.75
N MET A 13 3.45 1.35 26.77
CA MET A 13 4.72 1.34 26.04
C MET A 13 4.85 2.61 25.20
N LYS A 14 6.03 3.22 25.28
CA LYS A 14 6.38 4.35 24.45
C LYS A 14 6.56 3.86 23.01
N GLY A 15 5.90 4.51 22.06
CA GLY A 15 6.17 4.27 20.64
C GLY A 15 7.62 4.66 20.31
N GLU A 16 8.32 3.80 19.59
CA GLU A 16 9.67 4.07 19.08
C GLU A 16 9.65 4.85 17.75
N THR A 17 8.45 5.18 17.26
CA THR A 17 8.25 5.90 16.02
C THR A 17 8.90 7.28 16.06
N ASP A 18 9.80 7.53 15.12
CA ASP A 18 10.37 8.85 14.88
C ASP A 18 9.37 9.76 14.16
N ILE A 19 8.55 10.45 14.96
CA ILE A 19 7.48 11.32 14.47
C ILE A 19 8.03 12.51 13.68
N GLU A 20 9.19 13.03 14.05
CA GLU A 20 9.79 14.18 13.35
C GLU A 20 10.27 13.77 11.96
N ARG A 21 10.92 12.61 11.85
CA ARG A 21 11.29 12.04 10.55
C ARG A 21 10.05 11.87 9.65
N ILE A 22 8.97 11.28 10.16
CA ILE A 22 7.75 11.07 9.37
C ILE A 22 7.18 12.40 8.85
N LYS A 23 7.10 13.42 9.72
CA LYS A 23 6.56 14.74 9.35
C LYS A 23 7.40 15.45 8.30
N ASN A 24 8.70 15.22 8.30
CA ASN A 24 9.65 15.86 7.39
C ASN A 24 9.94 15.03 6.14
N THR A 25 9.36 13.82 6.02
CA THR A 25 9.58 12.98 4.84
C THR A 25 8.85 13.59 3.64
N THR A 26 9.59 13.82 2.56
CA THR A 26 9.06 14.38 1.31
C THR A 26 8.39 13.32 0.45
N GLU A 27 7.52 13.73 -0.48
CA GLU A 27 6.90 12.80 -1.44
C GLU A 27 7.93 12.04 -2.27
N LYS A 28 9.05 12.68 -2.64
CA LYS A 28 10.15 12.03 -3.37
C LYS A 28 10.78 10.90 -2.55
N GLU A 29 11.04 11.14 -1.27
CA GLU A 29 11.59 10.12 -0.38
C GLU A 29 10.62 8.98 -0.12
N ILE A 30 9.31 9.27 -0.01
CA ILE A 30 8.26 8.24 0.09
C ILE A 30 8.28 7.36 -1.16
N MET A 31 8.35 7.98 -2.34
CA MET A 31 8.37 7.24 -3.61
C MET A 31 9.63 6.37 -3.72
N GLU A 32 10.81 6.90 -3.38
CA GLU A 32 12.06 6.14 -3.39
C GLU A 32 12.04 4.97 -2.40
N GLN A 33 11.49 5.17 -1.19
CA GLN A 33 11.31 4.11 -0.20
C GLN A 33 10.36 3.02 -0.72
N SER A 34 9.26 3.43 -1.37
CA SER A 34 8.28 2.49 -1.92
C SER A 34 8.84 1.68 -3.09
N ILE A 35 9.66 2.29 -3.95
CA ILE A 35 10.34 1.61 -5.08
C ILE A 35 11.43 0.66 -4.59
N SER A 36 12.12 1.00 -3.51
CA SER A 36 13.26 0.21 -3.00
C SER A 36 12.85 -0.92 -2.07
N ASP A 37 11.58 -0.98 -1.65
CA ASP A 37 11.06 -2.03 -0.80
C ASP A 37 10.90 -3.36 -1.60
N PRO A 38 11.66 -4.41 -1.27
CA PRO A 38 11.60 -5.69 -1.99
C PRO A 38 10.27 -6.43 -1.79
N ASP A 39 9.51 -6.12 -0.74
CA ASP A 39 8.22 -6.74 -0.46
C ASP A 39 7.07 -6.03 -1.18
N THR A 40 7.31 -4.82 -1.69
CA THR A 40 6.29 -3.99 -2.35
C THR A 40 6.52 -3.96 -3.86
N PRO A 41 5.62 -4.53 -4.68
CA PRO A 41 5.74 -4.44 -6.13
C PRO A 41 5.49 -3.00 -6.60
N TYR A 42 6.45 -2.43 -7.31
CA TYR A 42 6.30 -1.14 -7.96
C TYR A 42 5.59 -1.30 -9.30
N LEU A 43 4.28 -1.02 -9.32
CA LEU A 43 3.44 -1.12 -10.50
C LEU A 43 3.59 0.11 -11.40
N THR A 44 3.61 -0.13 -12.70
CA THR A 44 3.54 0.93 -13.72
C THR A 44 2.13 1.51 -13.83
N ASP A 45 2.02 2.69 -14.45
CA ASP A 45 0.72 3.33 -14.71
C ASP A 45 -0.22 2.45 -15.54
N ASP A 46 0.31 1.66 -16.47
CA ASP A 46 -0.49 0.78 -17.31
C ASP A 46 -1.02 -0.42 -16.52
N GLU A 47 -0.21 -0.99 -15.62
CA GLU A 47 -0.64 -2.04 -14.70
C GLU A 47 -1.67 -1.51 -13.69
N LEU A 48 -1.50 -0.29 -13.20
CA LEU A 48 -2.48 0.38 -12.33
C LEU A 48 -3.84 0.56 -13.03
N LYS A 49 -3.87 0.83 -14.33
CA LYS A 49 -5.13 0.93 -15.12
C LYS A 49 -5.86 -0.41 -15.24
N GLU A 50 -5.21 -1.54 -14.96
CA GLU A 50 -5.89 -2.84 -14.90
C GLU A 50 -6.73 -3.00 -13.63
N PHE A 51 -6.32 -2.34 -12.54
CA PHE A 51 -7.07 -2.30 -11.28
C PHE A 51 -8.32 -1.44 -11.42
N THR A 52 -9.38 -2.09 -11.89
CA THR A 52 -10.69 -1.48 -12.10
C THR A 52 -11.76 -2.13 -11.25
N THR A 53 -12.84 -1.38 -11.02
CA THR A 53 -13.98 -1.89 -10.28
C THR A 53 -14.63 -3.07 -11.01
N PRO A 54 -15.33 -3.96 -10.30
CA PRO A 54 -16.08 -5.04 -10.95
C PRO A 54 -17.09 -4.55 -12.00
N LYS A 55 -17.67 -3.35 -11.79
CA LYS A 55 -18.59 -2.72 -12.73
C LYS A 55 -17.91 -2.33 -14.04
N GLU A 56 -16.72 -1.74 -13.97
CA GLU A 56 -15.92 -1.35 -15.13
C GLU A 56 -15.38 -2.57 -15.89
N ARG A 57 -15.01 -3.63 -15.17
CA ARG A 57 -14.62 -4.91 -15.77
C ARG A 57 -15.74 -5.52 -16.61
N LYS A 58 -16.95 -5.64 -16.05
CA LYS A 58 -18.12 -6.17 -16.78
C LYS A 58 -18.40 -5.40 -18.07
N LYS A 59 -18.41 -4.06 -18.03
CA LYS A 59 -18.60 -3.22 -19.22
C LYS A 59 -17.53 -3.46 -20.29
N ARG A 60 -16.26 -3.61 -19.88
CA ARG A 60 -15.14 -3.88 -20.79
C ARG A 60 -15.27 -5.25 -21.45
N ASP A 61 -15.69 -6.26 -20.70
CA ASP A 61 -15.83 -7.63 -21.20
C ASP A 61 -17.04 -7.79 -22.13
N GLU A 62 -18.16 -7.13 -21.82
CA GLU A 62 -19.33 -7.04 -22.71
C GLU A 62 -18.94 -6.37 -24.03
N HIS A 63 -18.23 -5.24 -23.97
CA HIS A 63 -17.82 -4.50 -25.15
C HIS A 63 -16.75 -5.21 -26.02
N LYS A 64 -16.04 -6.20 -25.46
CA LYS A 64 -15.15 -7.10 -26.21
C LYS A 64 -15.90 -8.21 -26.92
N LYS A 65 -17.02 -8.69 -26.37
CA LYS A 65 -17.86 -9.72 -27.01
C LYS A 65 -18.61 -9.19 -28.23
N ASP A 66 -19.01 -7.92 -28.20
CA ASP A 66 -19.71 -7.28 -29.33
C ASP A 66 -18.79 -7.01 -30.55
N ARG A 67 -17.47 -7.16 -30.40
CA ARG A 67 -16.47 -6.94 -31.47
C ARG A 67 -15.88 -8.24 -32.04
N GLN A 68 -16.32 -9.40 -31.57
CA GLN A 68 -15.96 -10.72 -32.10
C GLN A 68 -17.11 -11.28 -32.92
#